data_AF-A0A9P7AA66-F1
#
_entry.id   AF-A0A9P7AA66-F1
#
_cell.length_a   1.000
_cell.length_b   1.000
_cell.length_c   1.000
_cell.angle_alpha   90.00
_cell.angle_beta   90.00
_cell.angle_gamma   90.00
#
_symmetry.space_group_name_H-M   'P 1'
#
loop_
_entity.id
_entity.type
_entity.pdbx_description
1 polymer ?
#
loop_
_entity_poly.entity_id
_entity_poly.type
_entity_poly.pdbx_seq_one_letter_code
_entity_poly.pdbx_strand_id
1 'polypeptide(L)'
;MASSKGGMQDVSLLEHIAKAQCLNEQDEHTLQSILSSKARNTSPAYLDSDADAELLLNIEFNQAVRVRSLVIQAQDRGPAKLRLRINCSAIDFTNFEDSEDTQVIELKADQISKDATIKLITLHPTKFNHILVESDHDNTRIDALDILGTLVHATKNLSGLAQQAD
;
A
#
# COMPACT_ATOMS: atom_id res chain seq x y z
N MET A 1 12.65 -33.08 14.95
CA MET A 1 12.94 -31.68 15.29
C MET A 1 12.52 -30.83 14.10
N ALA A 2 11.38 -30.16 14.19
CA ALA A 2 10.88 -29.30 13.13
C ALA A 2 11.65 -27.98 13.18
N SER A 3 12.50 -27.73 12.19
CA SER A 3 13.09 -26.41 11.99
C SER A 3 11.95 -25.43 11.71
N SER A 4 11.63 -24.60 12.71
CA SER A 4 10.77 -23.45 12.57
C SER A 4 11.34 -22.56 11.47
N LYS A 5 10.73 -22.59 10.28
CA LYS A 5 10.89 -21.52 9.30
C LYS A 5 10.43 -20.24 9.99
N GLY A 6 11.38 -19.46 10.50
CA GLY A 6 11.15 -18.07 10.88
C GLY A 6 10.80 -17.30 9.61
N GLY A 7 9.58 -17.46 9.13
CA GLY A 7 9.03 -16.60 8.10
C GLY A 7 8.98 -15.21 8.70
N MET A 8 9.71 -14.27 8.10
CA MET A 8 9.60 -12.86 8.40
C MET A 8 8.11 -12.50 8.32
N GLN A 9 7.48 -12.24 9.46
CA GLN A 9 6.07 -11.90 9.51
C GLN A 9 5.90 -10.54 8.85
N ASP A 10 4.88 -10.42 8.01
CA ASP A 10 4.56 -9.15 7.37
C ASP A 10 4.05 -8.19 8.45
N VAL A 11 4.62 -6.99 8.47
CA VAL A 11 4.24 -5.91 9.39
C VAL A 11 3.55 -4.79 8.62
N SER A 12 2.76 -3.98 9.32
CA SER A 12 2.25 -2.73 8.73
C SER A 12 3.42 -1.81 8.39
N LEU A 13 3.40 -1.27 7.18
CA LEU A 13 4.40 -0.36 6.67
C LEU A 13 3.98 1.11 6.83
N LEU A 14 2.82 1.38 7.45
CA LEU A 14 2.28 2.74 7.60
C LEU A 14 3.23 3.67 8.38
N GLU A 15 3.94 3.15 9.38
CA GLU A 15 4.95 3.91 10.14
C GLU A 15 6.12 4.39 9.29
N HIS A 16 6.37 3.71 8.17
CA HIS A 16 7.46 3.97 7.25
C HIS A 16 7.08 4.87 6.08
N ILE A 17 5.82 5.30 5.99
CA ILE A 17 5.39 6.28 4.99
C ILE A 17 6.07 7.63 5.31
N ALA A 18 6.84 8.11 4.34
CA ALA A 18 7.43 9.44 4.36
C ALA A 18 6.43 10.48 3.84
N LYS A 19 5.72 10.14 2.77
CA LYS A 19 4.72 11.02 2.13
C LYS A 19 3.59 10.18 1.54
N ALA A 20 2.36 10.61 1.76
CA ALA A 20 1.18 10.07 1.10
C ALA A 20 0.41 11.23 0.47
N GLN A 21 0.00 11.06 -0.79
CA GLN A 21 -0.84 12.00 -1.51
C GLN A 21 -1.93 11.21 -2.25
N CYS A 22 -3.13 11.76 -2.36
CA CYS A 22 -4.16 11.22 -3.22
C CYS A 22 -4.54 12.26 -4.27
N LEU A 23 -4.75 11.82 -5.51
CA LEU A 23 -5.43 12.64 -6.51
C LEU A 23 -6.91 12.26 -6.54
N ASN A 24 -7.75 13.25 -6.87
CA ASN A 24 -9.21 13.17 -6.86
C ASN A 24 -9.81 12.83 -5.48
N GLU A 25 -9.14 13.21 -4.39
CA GLU A 25 -9.71 13.15 -3.04
C GLU A 25 -10.51 14.41 -2.71
N GLN A 26 -11.56 14.26 -1.91
CA GLN A 26 -12.32 15.38 -1.35
C GLN A 26 -11.50 16.15 -0.31
N ASP A 27 -11.66 17.48 -0.26
CA ASP A 27 -10.94 18.36 0.67
C ASP A 27 -11.15 17.97 2.15
N GLU A 28 -12.36 17.51 2.51
CA GLU A 28 -12.71 17.13 3.89
C GLU A 28 -12.44 15.65 4.21
N HIS A 29 -12.28 14.80 3.19
CA HIS A 29 -12.17 13.34 3.31
C HIS A 29 -10.93 12.82 2.59
N THR A 30 -9.77 13.12 3.18
CA THR A 30 -8.46 12.90 2.56
C THR A 30 -7.79 11.60 3.01
N LEU A 31 -6.85 11.10 2.21
CA LEU A 31 -5.97 9.98 2.50
C LEU A 31 -5.14 10.24 3.77
N GLN A 32 -4.73 11.49 3.97
CA GLN A 32 -4.02 11.92 5.17
C GLN A 32 -4.87 11.69 6.43
N SER A 33 -6.18 11.88 6.35
CA SER A 33 -7.08 11.71 7.50
C SER A 33 -7.07 10.26 8.01
N ILE A 34 -7.07 9.28 7.09
CA ILE A 34 -7.05 7.85 7.45
C ILE A 34 -5.65 7.30 7.75
N LEU A 35 -4.57 7.97 7.29
CA LEU A 35 -3.19 7.53 7.53
C LEU A 35 -2.47 8.30 8.66
N SER A 36 -3.06 9.37 9.18
CA SER A 36 -2.46 10.29 10.16
C SER A 36 -1.88 9.60 11.41
N SER A 37 -2.55 8.55 11.90
CA SER A 37 -2.11 7.81 13.09
C SER A 37 -0.91 6.89 12.86
N LYS A 38 -0.46 6.73 11.61
CA LYS A 38 0.55 5.74 11.18
C LYS A 38 0.22 4.29 11.57
N ALA A 39 -1.03 4.05 11.91
CA ALA A 39 -1.61 2.76 12.15
C ALA A 39 -2.91 2.68 11.35
N ARG A 40 -3.46 1.47 11.26
CA ARG A 40 -4.72 1.25 10.58
C ARG A 40 -5.83 2.12 11.18
N ASN A 41 -6.54 2.86 10.33
CA ASN A 41 -7.60 3.76 10.79
C ASN A 41 -8.68 2.99 11.57
N THR A 42 -9.00 3.51 12.75
CA THR A 42 -10.10 3.05 13.61
C THR A 42 -11.07 4.17 13.96
N SER A 43 -10.77 5.38 13.49
CA SER A 43 -11.62 6.56 13.65
C SER A 43 -12.74 6.57 12.61
N PRO A 44 -13.77 7.41 12.76
CA PRO A 44 -14.81 7.57 11.74
C PRO A 44 -14.34 8.35 10.50
N ALA A 45 -13.08 8.81 10.44
CA ALA A 45 -12.54 9.44 9.23
C ALA A 45 -12.52 8.45 8.07
N TYR A 46 -12.67 8.94 6.86
CA TYR A 46 -12.60 8.17 5.63
C TYR A 46 -12.00 9.01 4.50
N LEU A 47 -11.49 8.34 3.48
CA LEU A 47 -11.13 8.91 2.19
C LEU A 47 -12.35 8.80 1.27
N ASP A 48 -12.69 9.87 0.57
CA ASP A 48 -13.77 9.90 -0.43
C ASP A 48 -13.29 10.59 -1.71
N SER A 49 -13.81 10.17 -2.85
CA SER A 49 -13.46 10.75 -4.13
C SER A 49 -14.31 11.96 -4.48
N ASP A 50 -13.74 12.94 -5.19
CA ASP A 50 -14.37 14.24 -5.43
C ASP A 50 -15.25 14.28 -6.67
N ALA A 51 -14.64 14.15 -7.85
CA ALA A 51 -15.34 14.28 -9.12
C ALA A 51 -15.81 12.93 -9.68
N ASP A 52 -14.91 11.95 -9.67
CA ASP A 52 -15.10 10.64 -10.28
C ASP A 52 -14.78 9.49 -9.30
N ALA A 53 -15.09 8.26 -9.69
CA ALA A 53 -14.86 7.05 -8.90
C ALA A 53 -13.37 6.66 -8.78
N GLU A 54 -12.48 7.31 -9.50
CA GLU A 54 -11.06 6.93 -9.54
C GLU A 54 -10.23 7.70 -8.52
N LEU A 55 -9.49 6.99 -7.66
CA LEU A 55 -8.55 7.59 -6.71
C LEU A 55 -7.13 7.13 -7.04
N LEU A 56 -6.18 8.06 -7.15
CA LEU A 56 -4.77 7.73 -7.34
C LEU A 56 -3.98 8.00 -6.06
N LEU A 57 -3.60 6.93 -5.36
CA LEU A 57 -2.84 6.99 -4.12
C LEU A 57 -1.35 6.90 -4.44
N ASN A 58 -0.61 7.94 -4.10
CA ASN A 58 0.83 8.06 -4.27
C ASN A 58 1.52 7.95 -2.90
N ILE A 59 2.22 6.84 -2.67
CA ILE A 59 2.80 6.49 -1.37
C ILE A 59 4.31 6.35 -1.50
N GLU A 60 5.03 7.21 -0.79
CA GLU A 60 6.47 7.20 -0.67
C GLU A 60 6.88 6.73 0.73
N PHE A 61 7.78 5.75 0.78
CA PHE A 61 8.36 5.20 2.00
C PHE A 61 9.74 5.82 2.28
N ASN A 62 10.05 6.01 3.56
CA ASN A 62 11.35 6.54 4.01
C ASN A 62 12.54 5.62 3.67
N GLN A 63 12.28 4.34 3.43
CA GLN A 63 13.25 3.32 3.04
C GLN A 63 12.64 2.35 2.03
N ALA A 64 13.47 1.52 1.39
CA ALA A 64 12.96 0.50 0.49
C ALA A 64 12.19 -0.57 1.29
N VAL A 65 10.98 -0.88 0.83
CA VAL A 65 10.11 -1.90 1.41
C VAL A 65 9.72 -2.92 0.35
N ARG A 66 9.39 -4.14 0.79
CA ARG A 66 8.74 -5.16 -0.03
C ARG A 66 7.30 -5.28 0.41
N VAL A 67 6.40 -4.65 -0.34
CA VAL A 67 4.96 -4.79 -0.15
C VAL A 67 4.54 -6.18 -0.61
N ARG A 68 3.72 -6.85 0.20
CA ARG A 68 3.26 -8.22 -0.05
C ARG A 68 1.76 -8.35 0.00
N SER A 69 1.09 -7.49 0.77
CA SER A 69 -0.36 -7.52 0.87
C SER A 69 -0.90 -6.14 1.16
N LEU A 70 -2.14 -5.92 0.75
CA LEU A 70 -2.91 -4.73 1.07
C LEU A 70 -4.11 -5.13 1.91
N VAL A 71 -4.56 -4.21 2.73
CA VAL A 71 -5.82 -4.34 3.42
C VAL A 71 -6.61 -3.07 3.17
N ILE A 72 -7.80 -3.23 2.59
CA ILE A 72 -8.71 -2.13 2.30
C ILE A 72 -10.03 -2.45 2.97
N GLN A 73 -10.54 -1.48 3.73
CA GLN A 73 -11.86 -1.55 4.34
C GLN A 73 -12.72 -0.44 3.76
N ALA A 74 -13.89 -0.81 3.27
CA ALA A 74 -14.93 0.10 2.84
C ALA A 74 -16.30 -0.50 3.19
N GLN A 75 -17.32 0.34 3.32
CA GLN A 75 -18.67 -0.11 3.65
C GLN A 75 -19.55 -0.37 2.43
N ASP A 76 -19.76 0.65 1.60
CA ASP A 76 -20.76 0.66 0.53
C ASP A 76 -20.16 0.99 -0.83
N ARG A 77 -19.40 2.07 -0.92
CA ARG A 77 -18.79 2.59 -2.16
C ARG A 77 -17.32 2.16 -2.29
N GLY A 78 -17.07 0.89 -1.98
CA GLY A 78 -15.72 0.32 -1.98
C GLY A 78 -15.14 0.17 -3.38
N PRO A 79 -13.83 -0.02 -3.50
CA PRO A 79 -13.19 -0.26 -4.79
C PRO A 79 -13.50 -1.63 -5.38
N ALA A 80 -13.76 -1.67 -6.68
CA ALA A 80 -13.94 -2.90 -7.44
C ALA A 80 -12.63 -3.39 -8.06
N LYS A 81 -11.66 -2.50 -8.28
CA LYS A 81 -10.40 -2.85 -8.93
C LYS A 81 -9.25 -1.99 -8.42
N LEU A 82 -8.08 -2.61 -8.30
CA LEU A 82 -6.83 -1.96 -7.94
C LEU A 82 -5.79 -2.20 -9.03
N ARG A 83 -5.13 -1.14 -9.47
CA ARG A 83 -3.99 -1.21 -10.38
C ARG A 83 -2.77 -0.67 -9.63
N LEU A 84 -1.76 -1.51 -9.48
CA LEU A 84 -0.56 -1.21 -8.73
C LEU A 84 0.59 -0.88 -9.66
N ARG A 85 1.35 0.16 -9.34
CA ARG A 85 2.62 0.46 -9.98
C ARG A 85 3.69 0.80 -8.95
N ILE A 86 4.90 0.30 -9.19
CA ILE A 86 6.07 0.52 -8.33
C ILE A 86 7.22 1.13 -9.14
N ASN A 87 8.23 1.68 -8.45
CA ASN A 87 9.47 2.20 -9.05
C ASN A 87 9.31 3.41 -10.00
N CYS A 88 8.19 4.13 -9.91
CA CYS A 88 8.01 5.45 -10.53
C CYS A 88 8.08 6.51 -9.42
N SER A 89 8.69 7.67 -9.67
CA SER A 89 8.83 8.70 -8.62
C SER A 89 7.61 9.62 -8.51
N ALA A 90 6.85 9.78 -9.60
CA ALA A 90 5.64 10.58 -9.66
C ALA A 90 4.73 10.00 -10.75
N ILE A 91 3.44 9.85 -10.43
CA ILE A 91 2.42 9.45 -11.38
C ILE A 91 1.19 10.35 -11.19
N ASP A 92 0.64 10.78 -12.31
CA ASP A 92 -0.69 11.36 -12.48
C ASP A 92 -1.55 10.43 -13.36
N PHE A 93 -2.83 10.72 -13.51
CA PHE A 93 -3.74 9.86 -14.30
C PHE A 93 -3.23 9.63 -15.73
N THR A 94 -2.74 10.68 -16.41
CA THR A 94 -2.21 10.57 -17.77
C THR A 94 -1.03 9.59 -17.87
N ASN A 95 0.02 9.79 -17.06
CA ASN A 95 1.18 8.89 -17.09
C ASN A 95 0.86 7.51 -16.54
N PHE A 96 -0.19 7.38 -15.71
CA PHE A 96 -0.65 6.08 -15.24
C PHE A 96 -1.18 5.24 -16.42
N GLU A 97 -1.94 5.82 -17.32
CA GLU A 97 -2.49 5.12 -18.49
C GLU A 97 -1.44 4.74 -19.53
N ASP A 98 -0.40 5.58 -19.70
CA ASP A 98 0.64 5.37 -20.71
C ASP A 98 1.68 4.29 -20.37
N SER A 99 1.67 3.76 -19.14
CA SER A 99 2.63 2.73 -18.71
C SER A 99 1.94 1.42 -18.31
N GLU A 100 2.71 0.35 -18.13
CA GLU A 100 2.19 -0.96 -17.75
C GLU A 100 2.02 -1.13 -16.23
N ASP A 101 0.90 -1.71 -15.82
CA ASP A 101 0.63 -2.02 -14.42
C ASP A 101 1.53 -3.14 -13.94
N THR A 102 2.11 -2.99 -12.75
CA THR A 102 2.86 -4.06 -12.11
C THR A 102 1.94 -5.20 -11.68
N GLN A 103 0.73 -4.86 -11.24
CA GLN A 103 -0.29 -5.83 -10.90
C GLN A 103 -1.68 -5.20 -11.03
N VAL A 104 -2.64 -5.96 -11.55
CA VAL A 104 -4.07 -5.60 -11.54
C VAL A 104 -4.81 -6.62 -10.68
N ILE A 105 -5.72 -6.15 -9.84
CA ILE A 105 -6.48 -6.96 -8.90
C ILE A 105 -7.94 -6.56 -8.99
N GLU A 106 -8.79 -7.53 -9.30
CA GLU A 106 -10.24 -7.36 -9.19
C GLU A 106 -10.66 -7.74 -7.76
N LEU A 107 -11.31 -6.80 -7.09
CA LEU A 107 -11.82 -6.95 -5.74
C LEU A 107 -13.26 -7.43 -5.76
N LYS A 108 -13.59 -8.30 -4.83
CA LYS A 108 -14.96 -8.70 -4.52
C LYS A 108 -15.38 -8.04 -3.22
N ALA A 109 -16.68 -7.91 -3.00
CA ALA A 109 -17.23 -7.31 -1.79
C ALA A 109 -16.69 -7.94 -0.48
N ASP A 110 -16.39 -9.24 -0.47
CA ASP A 110 -15.79 -9.93 0.69
C ASP A 110 -14.34 -9.49 0.99
N GLN A 111 -13.63 -8.98 -0.01
CA GLN A 111 -12.23 -8.57 0.08
C GLN A 111 -12.04 -7.13 0.55
N ILE A 112 -13.14 -6.38 0.74
CA ILE A 112 -13.12 -4.97 1.18
C ILE A 112 -13.60 -4.86 2.64
N SER A 113 -13.33 -5.89 3.44
CA SER A 113 -13.75 -5.99 4.83
C SER A 113 -12.57 -5.80 5.79
N LYS A 114 -12.87 -5.56 7.07
CA LYS A 114 -11.85 -5.31 8.11
C LYS A 114 -10.79 -6.43 8.19
N ASP A 115 -11.17 -7.68 7.95
CA ASP A 115 -10.30 -8.84 8.12
C ASP A 115 -9.76 -9.39 6.79
N ALA A 116 -10.12 -8.76 5.66
CA ALA A 116 -9.68 -9.20 4.34
C ALA A 116 -8.27 -8.72 4.02
N THR A 117 -7.38 -9.65 3.71
CA THR A 117 -6.04 -9.34 3.21
C THR A 117 -5.93 -9.71 1.73
N ILE A 118 -5.63 -8.72 0.91
CA ILE A 118 -5.43 -8.84 -0.53
C ILE A 118 -3.95 -9.16 -0.77
N LYS A 119 -3.65 -10.36 -1.25
CA LYS A 119 -2.27 -10.78 -1.53
C LYS A 119 -1.79 -10.23 -2.86
N LEU A 120 -0.60 -9.64 -2.85
CA LEU A 120 0.08 -9.17 -4.04
C LEU A 120 1.01 -10.25 -4.60
N ILE A 121 1.42 -10.09 -5.86
CA ILE A 121 2.56 -10.82 -6.40
C ILE A 121 3.84 -10.43 -5.64
N THR A 122 4.92 -11.18 -5.85
CA THR A 122 6.21 -10.80 -5.27
C THR A 122 6.73 -9.55 -5.99
N LEU A 123 6.58 -8.40 -5.34
CA LEU A 123 7.06 -7.12 -5.83
C LEU A 123 8.55 -6.94 -5.53
N HIS A 124 9.24 -6.20 -6.39
CA HIS A 124 10.60 -5.76 -6.15
C HIS A 124 10.62 -4.75 -4.99
N PRO A 125 11.71 -4.69 -4.19
CA PRO A 125 11.92 -3.60 -3.26
C PRO A 125 11.72 -2.23 -3.90
N THR A 126 10.89 -1.40 -3.29
CA THR A 126 10.66 -0.05 -3.80
C THR A 126 10.44 0.95 -2.67
N LYS A 127 10.67 2.22 -2.97
CA LYS A 127 10.28 3.34 -2.11
C LYS A 127 8.96 3.96 -2.53
N PHE A 128 8.56 3.80 -3.79
CA PHE A 128 7.40 4.47 -4.35
C PHE A 128 6.39 3.43 -4.80
N ASN A 129 5.17 3.55 -4.28
CA ASN A 129 4.04 2.70 -4.64
C ASN A 129 2.87 3.60 -5.01
N HIS A 130 2.31 3.32 -6.19
CA HIS A 130 1.16 4.01 -6.74
C HIS A 130 0.03 3.01 -6.86
N ILE A 131 -1.14 3.37 -6.35
CA ILE A 131 -2.32 2.52 -6.35
C ILE A 131 -3.42 3.34 -7.00
N LEU A 132 -3.78 2.98 -8.23
CA LEU A 132 -5.02 3.46 -8.84
C LEU A 132 -6.15 2.57 -8.36
N VAL A 133 -7.17 3.22 -7.83
CA VAL A 133 -8.34 2.61 -7.23
C VAL A 133 -9.53 2.96 -8.08
N GLU A 134 -10.21 1.95 -8.60
CA GLU A 134 -11.39 2.07 -9.44
C GLU A 134 -12.58 1.43 -8.71
N SER A 135 -13.76 2.06 -8.79
CA SER A 135 -15.02 1.52 -8.28
C SER A 135 -16.08 1.53 -9.37
N ASP A 136 -17.07 0.64 -9.22
CA ASP A 136 -18.26 0.60 -10.08
C ASP A 136 -19.35 1.61 -9.63
N HIS A 137 -19.09 2.36 -8.55
CA HIS A 137 -19.96 3.43 -8.04
C HIS A 137 -19.58 4.79 -8.62
N ASP A 138 -20.44 5.80 -8.45
CA ASP A 138 -20.15 7.18 -8.91
C ASP A 138 -18.96 7.82 -8.17
N ASN A 139 -18.76 7.44 -6.91
CA ASN A 139 -17.63 7.87 -6.07
C ASN A 139 -17.07 6.66 -5.31
N THR A 140 -15.82 6.77 -4.88
CA THR A 140 -15.12 5.73 -4.10
C THR A 140 -14.85 6.20 -2.69
N ARG A 141 -15.26 5.37 -1.72
CA ARG A 141 -15.01 5.56 -0.29
C ARG A 141 -14.08 4.47 0.26
N ILE A 142 -13.09 4.89 1.04
CA ILE A 142 -12.20 3.99 1.78
C ILE A 142 -12.17 4.42 3.25
N ASP A 143 -12.60 3.55 4.16
CA ASP A 143 -12.59 3.82 5.60
C ASP A 143 -11.21 3.54 6.22
N ALA A 144 -10.51 2.51 5.75
CA ALA A 144 -9.16 2.20 6.21
C ALA A 144 -8.31 1.55 5.13
N LEU A 145 -7.02 1.91 5.12
CA LEU A 145 -5.99 1.32 4.29
C LEU A 145 -4.82 0.86 5.17
N ASP A 146 -4.31 -0.33 4.91
CA ASP A 146 -3.05 -0.82 5.48
C ASP A 146 -2.21 -1.50 4.40
N ILE A 147 -0.89 -1.35 4.52
CA ILE A 147 0.09 -1.86 3.57
C ILE A 147 1.00 -2.80 4.33
N LEU A 148 0.90 -4.09 4.05
CA LEU A 148 1.62 -5.12 4.77
C LEU A 148 2.82 -5.60 3.96
N GLY A 149 3.95 -5.77 4.63
CA GLY A 149 5.14 -6.27 4.00
C GLY A 149 6.34 -6.31 4.92
N THR A 150 7.52 -6.14 4.33
CA THR A 150 8.79 -6.21 5.06
C THR A 150 9.70 -5.05 4.70
N LEU A 151 10.46 -4.59 5.68
CA LEU A 151 11.53 -3.62 5.47
C LEU A 151 12.71 -4.31 4.78
N VAL A 152 13.26 -3.67 3.76
CA VAL A 152 14.55 -4.11 3.20
C VAL A 152 15.63 -3.52 4.07
N HIS A 153 16.10 -4.31 5.03
CA HIS A 153 17.33 -3.97 5.75
C HIS A 153 18.48 -4.01 4.75
N ALA A 154 19.29 -2.95 4.71
CA ALA A 154 20.63 -3.05 4.14
C ALA A 154 21.34 -4.16 4.91
N THR A 155 21.61 -5.29 4.25
CA THR A 155 22.41 -6.36 4.84
C THR A 155 23.81 -5.81 5.08
N LYS A 156 24.07 -5.36 6.33
CA LYS A 156 25.42 -5.43 6.88
C LYS A 156 25.74 -6.92 7.01
N ASN A 157 26.23 -7.52 5.94
CA ASN A 157 26.98 -8.77 6.03
C ASN A 157 28.25 -8.47 6.84
N LEU A 158 28.16 -8.63 8.16
CA LEU A 158 29.29 -8.61 9.10
C LEU A 158 29.51 -10.02 9.66
N SER A 159 29.47 -11.03 8.79
CA SER A 159 29.98 -12.36 9.10
C SER A 159 31.21 -12.60 8.25
N GLY A 160 32.41 -12.43 8.83
CA GLY A 160 33.64 -12.85 8.14
C GLY A 160 34.99 -12.26 8.56
N LEU A 161 35.11 -11.43 9.61
CA LEU A 161 36.42 -11.07 10.17
C LEU A 161 36.56 -11.66 11.57
N ALA A 162 36.57 -13.00 11.62
CA ALA A 162 37.14 -13.70 12.76
C ALA A 162 38.67 -13.48 12.70
N GLN A 163 39.17 -12.88 13.77
CA GLN A 163 40.56 -12.57 14.01
C GLN A 163 41.43 -13.83 13.84
N GLN A 164 42.45 -13.76 12.99
CA GLN A 164 43.68 -14.48 13.22
C GLN A 164 44.73 -13.42 13.57
N ALA A 165 44.83 -13.16 14.87
CA ALA A 165 46.02 -12.56 15.45
C ALA A 165 46.89 -13.72 15.94
N ASP A 166 48.10 -13.77 15.37
CA ASP A 166 49.34 -14.43 15.81
C ASP A 166 49.27 -15.85 16.42
#